data_AF-A0A7V7TVL7-F1
#
_entry.id   AF-A0A7V7TVL7-F1
#
_cell.length_a   1.000
_cell.length_b   1.000
_cell.length_c   1.000
_cell.angle_alpha   90.00
_cell.angle_beta   90.00
_cell.angle_gamma   90.00
#
_symmetry.space_group_name_H-M   'P 1'
#
loop_
_entity.id
_entity.type
_entity.pdbx_description
1 polymer ?
#
loop_
_entity_poly.entity_id
_entity_poly.type
_entity_poly.pdbx_seq_one_letter_code
_entity_poly.pdbx_strand_id
1 'polypeptide(L)' 'MTTIKDDPIFRSPNGDDWLIRTDPETSKMSVVHRPNASSGGQESVMPVDEFLERGGHSPEVEMVRKALQATRG' A
#
# COMPACT_ATOMS: atom_id res chain seq x y z
N MET A 1 -8.01 17.25 14.38
CA MET A 1 -6.85 16.96 13.50
C MET A 1 -6.67 15.47 13.50
N THR A 2 -7.14 14.81 12.46
CA THR A 2 -7.24 13.36 12.37
C THR A 2 -6.00 12.88 11.63
N THR A 3 -5.06 12.25 12.33
CA THR A 3 -3.74 11.92 11.77
C THR A 3 -3.87 10.74 10.83
N ILE A 4 -3.55 10.96 9.55
CA ILE A 4 -3.37 9.89 8.57
C ILE A 4 -2.23 8.97 9.05
N LYS A 5 -2.46 7.66 9.04
CA LYS A 5 -1.45 6.67 9.46
C LYS A 5 -1.01 5.83 8.28
N ASP A 6 0.30 5.81 7.99
CA ASP A 6 0.92 4.83 7.12
C ASP A 6 1.45 3.64 7.93
N ASP A 7 0.94 2.45 7.64
CA ASP A 7 1.34 1.20 8.29
C ASP A 7 2.09 0.31 7.28
N PRO A 8 3.34 -0.11 7.55
CA PRO A 8 4.10 -0.95 6.64
C PRO A 8 3.50 -2.35 6.58
N ILE A 9 3.11 -2.79 5.38
CA ILE A 9 2.49 -4.10 5.17
C ILE A 9 3.43 -5.14 4.60
N PHE A 10 4.35 -4.73 3.72
CA PHE A 10 5.23 -5.64 3.02
C PHE A 10 6.44 -4.89 2.50
N ARG A 11 7.62 -5.49 2.63
CA ARG A 11 8.84 -5.03 1.97
C ARG A 11 9.26 -6.07 0.96
N SER A 12 9.37 -5.66 -0.31
CA SER A 12 9.85 -6.53 -1.38
C SER A 12 11.33 -6.85 -1.16
N PRO A 13 11.81 -8.03 -1.62
CA PRO A 13 13.24 -8.34 -1.61
C PRO A 13 14.08 -7.39 -2.48
N ASN A 14 13.44 -6.71 -3.44
CA ASN A 14 14.05 -5.65 -4.23
C ASN A 14 14.22 -4.35 -3.42
N GLY A 15 13.68 -4.26 -2.21
CA GLY A 15 13.79 -3.09 -1.33
C GLY A 15 12.65 -2.09 -1.47
N ASP A 16 11.58 -2.42 -2.19
CA ASP A 16 10.37 -1.60 -2.23
C ASP A 16 9.59 -1.77 -0.94
N ASP A 17 9.21 -0.66 -0.32
CA ASP A 17 8.34 -0.65 0.83
C ASP A 17 6.89 -0.39 0.40
N TRP A 18 6.00 -1.27 0.81
CA TRP A 18 4.56 -1.14 0.61
C TRP A 18 3.91 -0.82 1.95
N LEU A 19 3.16 0.28 1.99
CA LEU A 19 2.45 0.72 3.18
C LEU A 19 0.96 0.90 2.88
N ILE A 20 0.12 0.71 3.88
CA ILE A 20 -1.29 1.08 3.83
C ILE A 20 -1.49 2.38 4.58
N ARG A 21 -1.88 3.40 3.83
CA ARG A 21 -2.29 4.68 4.37
C ARG A 21 -3.78 4.63 4.69
N THR A 22 -4.12 4.74 5.96
CA THR A 22 -5.51 4.82 6.41
C THR A 22 -5.84 6.25 6.77
N ASP A 23 -6.87 6.79 6.12
CA ASP A 23 -7.44 8.09 6.40
C ASP A 23 -8.59 7.93 7.42
N PRO A 24 -8.43 8.39 8.67
CA PRO A 24 -9.46 8.22 9.69
C PRO A 24 -10.69 9.12 9.50
N GLU A 25 -10.63 10.17 8.65
CA GLU A 25 -11.77 11.06 8.40
C GLU A 25 -12.76 10.44 7.41
N THR A 26 -12.22 9.79 6.38
CA THR A 26 -12.98 9.19 5.29
C THR A 26 -13.07 7.67 5.41
N SER A 27 -12.35 7.07 6.36
CA SER A 27 -12.13 5.62 6.47
C SER A 27 -11.60 4.99 5.17
N LYS A 28 -10.91 5.79 4.34
CA LYS A 28 -10.35 5.32 3.07
C LYS A 28 -8.95 4.76 3.28
N MET A 29 -8.65 3.69 2.55
CA MET A 29 -7.35 3.06 2.54
C MET A 29 -6.69 3.28 1.18
N SER A 30 -5.43 3.67 1.19
CA SER A 30 -4.59 3.85 0.00
C SER A 30 -3.31 3.04 0.14
N VAL A 31 -2.88 2.43 -0.96
CA VAL A 31 -1.58 1.76 -1.08
C VAL A 31 -0.53 2.83 -1.34
N VAL A 32 0.53 2.80 -0.55
CA VAL A 32 1.71 3.65 -0.71
C VAL A 32 2.86 2.75 -1.13
N HIS A 33 3.32 2.91 -2.36
CA HIS A 33 4.52 2.26 -2.87
C HIS A 33 5.69 3.22 -2.73
N ARG A 34 6.66 2.87 -1.89
CA ARG A 34 7.95 3.54 -1.77
C ARG A 34 9.01 2.69 -2.45
N PRO A 35 9.41 3.03 -3.68
CA PRO A 35 10.50 2.32 -4.33
C PRO A 35 11.82 2.53 -3.57
N ASN A 36 12.72 1.56 -3.71
CA ASN A 36 14.04 1.68 -3.10
C ASN A 36 14.83 2.88 -3.69
N ALA A 37 15.79 3.41 -2.93
CA ALA A 37 16.60 4.57 -3.34
C ALA A 37 17.40 4.34 -4.65
N SER A 38 17.72 3.09 -4.98
CA SER A 38 18.44 2.72 -6.21
C SER A 38 17.55 2.76 -7.46
N SER A 39 16.23 2.63 -7.30
CA SER A 39 15.28 2.65 -8.42
C SER A 39 14.93 4.07 -8.87
N GLY A 40 15.34 5.11 -8.11
CA GLY A 40 15.13 6.52 -8.44
C GLY A 40 13.65 6.94 -8.55
N GLY A 41 12.72 6.06 -8.17
CA GLY A 41 11.28 6.30 -8.27
C GLY A 41 10.76 7.21 -7.14
N GLN A 42 9.59 7.80 -7.36
CA GLN A 42 8.88 8.58 -6.34
C GLN A 42 7.87 7.71 -5.59
N GLU A 43 7.61 8.06 -4.33
CA GLU A 43 6.47 7.51 -3.58
C GLU A 43 5.20 7.67 -4.42
N SER A 44 4.54 6.55 -4.69
CA SER A 44 3.27 6.53 -5.39
C SER A 44 2.16 6.15 -4.43
N VAL A 45 1.11 6.98 -4.38
CA VAL A 45 -0.06 6.75 -3.53
C VAL A 45 -1.24 6.50 -4.43
N MET A 46 -1.90 5.36 -4.25
CA MET A 46 -3.04 4.95 -5.06
C MET A 46 -4.13 4.38 -4.17
N PRO A 47 -5.42 4.64 -4.44
CA PRO A 47 -6.51 4.02 -3.70
C PRO A 47 -6.38 2.50 -3.74
N VAL A 48 -6.67 1.83 -2.62
CA VAL A 48 -6.63 0.35 -2.58
C VAL A 48 -7.50 -0.25 -3.68
N ASP A 49 -8.72 0.28 -3.86
CA ASP A 49 -9.66 -0.22 -4.86
C ASP A 49 -9.06 -0.16 -6.28
N GLU A 50 -8.58 1.03 -6.69
CA GLU A 50 -7.92 1.24 -7.98
C GLU A 50 -6.67 0.37 -8.16
N PHE A 51 -5.89 0.17 -7.09
CA PHE A 51 -4.70 -0.68 -7.12
C PHE A 51 -5.05 -2.15 -7.36
N LEU A 52 -6.07 -2.66 -6.66
CA LEU A 52 -6.56 -4.03 -6.83
C LEU A 52 -7.17 -4.22 -8.24
N GLU A 53 -7.90 -3.22 -8.74
CA GLU A 53 -8.48 -3.24 -10.09
C GLU A 53 -7.41 -3.22 -11.19
N ARG A 54 -6.37 -2.36 -11.06
CA ARG A 54 -5.30 -2.23 -12.06
C ARG A 54 -4.32 -3.38 -12.04
N GLY A 55 -3.91 -3.85 -10.86
CA GLY A 55 -2.84 -4.82 -10.75
C GLY A 55 -3.31 -6.28 -10.84
N GLY A 56 -4.61 -6.55 -10.87
CA GLY A 56 -5.18 -7.86 -11.16
C GLY A 56 -4.61 -8.98 -10.29
N HIS A 57 -3.87 -9.92 -10.90
CA HIS A 57 -3.24 -11.08 -10.24
C HIS A 57 -1.72 -10.93 -10.04
N SER A 58 -1.19 -9.71 -10.11
CA SER A 58 0.22 -9.50 -9.79
C SER A 58 0.52 -9.91 -8.34
N PRO A 59 1.71 -10.48 -8.06
CA PRO A 59 2.07 -10.94 -6.73
C PRO A 59 2.02 -9.80 -5.69
N GLU A 60 2.33 -8.56 -6.09
CA GLU A 60 2.20 -7.37 -5.25
C GLU A 60 0.74 -7.13 -4.81
N VAL A 61 -0.22 -7.29 -5.73
CA VAL A 61 -1.65 -7.16 -5.44
C VAL A 61 -2.13 -8.22 -4.47
N GLU A 62 -1.73 -9.47 -4.67
CA GLU A 62 -2.06 -10.57 -3.77
C GLU A 62 -1.56 -10.32 -2.34
N MET A 63 -0.35 -9.77 -2.19
CA MET A 63 0.23 -9.43 -0.90
C MET A 63 -0.51 -8.28 -0.22
N VAL A 64 -0.79 -7.20 -0.95
CA VAL A 64 -1.60 -6.07 -0.45
C VAL A 64 -2.97 -6.57 -0.01
N ARG A 65 -3.62 -7.42 -0.81
CA ARG A 65 -4.91 -8.03 -0.47
C ARG A 65 -4.84 -8.86 0.81
N LYS A 66 -3.77 -9.65 1.01
CA LYS A 66 -3.55 -10.40 2.25
C LYS A 66 -3.34 -9.49 3.45
N ALA A 67 -2.55 -8.44 3.30
CA ALA A 67 -2.32 -7.47 4.37
C ALA A 67 -3.60 -6.74 4.77
N LEU A 68 -4.42 -6.32 3.80
CA LEU A 68 -5.73 -5.70 4.06
C LEU A 68 -6.70 -6.62 4.80
N GLN A 69 -6.67 -7.93 4.51
CA GLN A 69 -7.45 -8.91 5.25
C GLN A 69 -6.95 -9.06 6.69
N ALA A 70 -5.63 -9.04 6.90
CA ALA A 70 -5.02 -9.10 8.23
C ALA A 70 -5.32 -7.85 9.09
N THR A 71 -5.41 -6.66 8.48
CA THR A 71 -5.76 -5.42 9.20
C THR A 71 -7.24 -5.36 9.61
N ARG A 72 -8.12 -6.18 9.02
CA ARG A 72 -9.56 -6.22 9.32
C ARG A 72 -9.96 -7.35 10.30
N GLY A 73 -8.99 -8.13 10.78
CA GLY A 73 -9.18 -9.25 11.71
C GLY A 73 -9.01 -8.87 13.17
#